data_AF-A0A931RK23-F1
#
_entry.id   AF-A0A931RK23-F1
#
_cell.length_a   1.000
_cell.length_b   1.000
_cell.length_c   1.000
_cell.angle_alpha   90.00
_cell.angle_beta   90.00
_cell.angle_gamma   90.00
#
_symmetry.space_group_name_H-M   'P 1'
#
loop_
_entity.id
_entity.type
_entity.pdbx_description
1 polymer ?
#
loop_
_entity_poly.entity_id
_entity_poly.type
_entity_poly.pdbx_seq_one_letter_code
_entity_poly.pdbx_strand_id
1 'polypeptide(L)' 'MTRPDFEEEIRFWNRGVQFIIGMDEVGRGAFAGPIVAAGVVFNKDTPCTRSILVGVDDSKLLSP' A
#
# COMPACT_ATOMS: atom_id res chain seq x y z
N MET A 1 9.23 -11.30 10.40
CA MET A 1 8.54 -10.25 9.65
C MET A 1 7.33 -10.88 8.98
N THR A 2 6.15 -10.35 9.29
CA THR A 2 4.93 -10.59 8.53
C THR A 2 5.12 -9.99 7.14
N ARG A 3 4.82 -10.77 6.09
CA ARG A 3 4.83 -10.30 4.71
C ARG A 3 3.56 -9.50 4.46
N PRO A 4 3.55 -8.48 3.58
CA PRO A 4 2.32 -7.77 3.25
C PRO A 4 1.29 -8.74 2.66
N ASP A 5 0.02 -8.55 2.98
CA ASP A 5 -1.13 -9.29 2.48
C ASP A 5 -2.33 -8.33 2.30
N PHE A 6 -3.52 -8.88 2.00
CA PHE A 6 -4.75 -8.13 1.76
C PHE A 6 -5.82 -8.35 2.86
N GLU A 7 -5.44 -8.77 4.07
CA GLU A 7 -6.42 -9.15 5.10
C GLU A 7 -7.37 -7.98 5.46
N GLU A 8 -6.83 -6.78 5.59
CA GLU A 8 -7.63 -5.58 5.90
C GLU A 8 -8.52 -5.17 4.73
N GLU A 9 -8.00 -5.21 3.50
CA GLU A 9 -8.78 -4.90 2.30
C GLU A 9 -9.98 -5.85 2.16
N ILE A 10 -9.74 -7.15 2.35
CA ILE A 10 -10.78 -8.18 2.33
C ILE A 10 -11.84 -7.92 3.41
N ARG A 11 -11.41 -7.53 4.61
CA ARG A 11 -12.33 -7.18 5.71
C ARG A 11 -13.27 -6.05 5.32
N PHE A 12 -12.78 -5.02 4.66
CA PHE A 12 -13.60 -3.88 4.21
C PHE A 12 -14.48 -4.22 3.00
N TRP A 13 -13.99 -4.99 2.03
CA TRP A 13 -14.82 -5.46 0.91
C TRP A 13 -15.99 -6.33 1.38
N ASN A 14 -15.78 -7.18 2.39
CA ASN A 14 -16.84 -7.98 3.00
C ASN A 14 -17.92 -7.12 3.71
N ARG A 15 -17.59 -5.86 4.04
CA ARG A 15 -18.54 -4.88 4.60
C ARG A 15 -19.23 -4.03 3.53
N GLY A 16 -19.00 -4.32 2.25
CA GLY A 16 -19.59 -3.60 1.12
C GLY A 16 -18.84 -2.34 0.70
N VAL A 17 -17.65 -2.08 1.25
CA VAL A 17 -16.77 -1.02 0.73
C VAL A 17 -16.30 -1.44 -0.66
N GLN A 18 -16.38 -0.55 -1.65
CA GLN A 18 -16.00 -0.89 -3.04
C GLN A 18 -14.55 -0.53 -3.36
N PHE A 19 -14.05 0.57 -2.80
CA PHE A 19 -12.73 1.11 -3.08
C PHE A 19 -11.98 1.35 -1.77
N ILE A 20 -10.71 0.95 -1.74
CA ILE A 20 -9.80 1.11 -0.61
C ILE A 20 -8.55 1.77 -1.14
N ILE A 21 -8.04 2.78 -0.44
CA ILE A 21 -6.83 3.50 -0.82
C ILE A 21 -5.78 3.34 0.27
N GLY A 22 -4.62 2.76 -0.09
CA GLY A 22 -3.41 2.83 0.73
C GLY A 22 -2.68 4.12 0.42
N MET A 23 -2.32 4.90 1.45
CA MET A 23 -1.62 6.18 1.31
C MET A 23 -0.35 6.19 2.17
N ASP A 24 0.72 6.78 1.65
CA ASP A 24 1.97 6.96 2.38
C ASP A 24 2.69 8.23 1.90
N GLU A 25 3.56 8.78 2.76
CA GLU A 25 4.35 9.97 2.49
C GLU A 25 5.85 9.77 2.69
N VAL A 26 6.64 10.56 1.96
CA VAL A 26 8.08 10.64 2.14
C VAL A 26 8.52 12.09 2.23
N GLY A 27 9.61 12.34 2.96
CA GLY A 27 10.24 13.66 3.06
C GLY A 27 9.89 14.48 4.31
N ARG A 28 9.04 13.98 5.21
CA ARG A 28 8.69 14.69 6.47
C ARG A 28 9.90 15.06 7.34
N GLY A 29 10.99 14.28 7.26
CA GLY A 29 12.23 14.51 8.00
C GLY A 29 13.37 15.14 7.20
N ALA A 30 13.13 15.55 5.95
CA ALA A 30 14.16 16.13 5.10
C ALA A 30 14.50 17.57 5.52
N PHE A 31 15.78 17.95 5.47
CA PHE A 31 16.23 19.32 5.75
C PHE A 31 15.75 20.33 4.70
N ALA A 32 15.65 19.88 3.45
CA ALA A 32 15.11 20.64 2.32
C ALA A 32 14.53 19.67 1.29
N GLY A 33 13.59 20.15 0.48
CA GLY A 33 12.86 19.35 -0.51
C GLY A 33 11.37 19.23 -0.19
N PRO A 34 10.54 18.82 -1.17
CA PRO A 34 9.12 18.69 -0.97
C PRO A 34 8.77 17.46 -0.11
N ILE A 35 7.62 17.51 0.54
CA ILE A 35 6.94 16.32 1.03
C ILE A 35 6.14 15.76 -0.14
N VAL A 36 6.27 14.46 -0.40
CA VAL A 36 5.53 13.76 -1.45
C VAL A 36 4.64 12.72 -0.80
N ALA A 37 3.35 12.76 -1.13
CA ALA A 37 2.39 11.73 -0.74
C ALA A 37 1.90 10.99 -1.98
N ALA A 38 1.66 9.69 -1.86
CA ALA A 38 1.13 8.85 -2.91
C ALA A 38 -0.04 8.01 -2.38
N GLY A 39 -0.94 7.63 -3.29
CA GLY A 39 -2.07 6.76 -2.99
C GLY A 39 -2.25 5.68 -4.05
N VAL A 40 -2.50 4.45 -3.62
CA VAL A 40 -2.81 3.31 -4.50
C VAL A 40 -4.21 2.81 -4.18
N VAL A 41 -5.07 2.77 -5.20
CA VAL A 41 -6.47 2.36 -5.05
C VAL A 41 -6.62 0.90 -5.43
N PHE A 42 -7.26 0.14 -4.56
CA PHE A 42 -7.71 -1.24 -4.77
C PHE A 42 -9.23 -1.29 -4.76
N ASN A 43 -9.81 -2.16 -5.56
CA ASN A 43 -11.24 -2.50 -5.54
C ASN A 43 -11.42 -4.01 -5.41
N LYS A 44 -12.67 -4.46 -5.20
CA LYS A 44 -12.94 -5.91 -5.03
C LYS A 44 -12.48 -6.77 -6.21
N ASP A 45 -12.41 -6.19 -7.41
CA ASP A 45 -12.05 -6.87 -8.65
C ASP A 45 -10.53 -6.83 -8.89
N THR A 46 -9.78 -6.15 -8.01
CA THR A 46 -8.33 -6.12 -8.06
C THR A 46 -7.83 -7.53 -7.75
N PRO A 47 -6.95 -8.11 -8.58
CA PRO A 47 -6.51 -9.49 -8.37
C PRO A 47 -5.72 -9.54 -7.07
N CYS A 48 -6.32 -10.00 -5.97
CA CYS A 48 -5.68 -10.09 -4.65
C CYS A 48 -4.69 -11.25 -4.57
N THR A 49 -3.87 -11.37 -5.60
CA THR A 49 -2.92 -12.44 -5.80
C THR A 49 -1.56 -12.00 -5.29
N ARG A 50 -0.77 -12.98 -4.84
CA ARG A 50 0.61 -12.73 -4.39
C ARG A 50 1.47 -12.02 -5.45
N SER A 51 1.11 -12.15 -6.73
CA SER A 51 1.83 -11.54 -7.87
C SER A 51 1.87 -10.01 -7.83
N ILE A 52 0.80 -9.33 -7.39
CA ILE A 52 0.82 -7.86 -7.25
C ILE A 52 1.62 -7.37 -6.05
N LEU A 53 1.96 -8.27 -5.12
CA LEU A 53 2.80 -7.96 -3.96
C LEU A 53 4.28 -8.33 -4.21
N VAL A 54 4.64 -8.77 -5.42
CA VAL A 54 6.04 -9.09 -5.75
C VAL A 54 6.85 -7.80 -5.72
N GLY A 55 7.88 -7.78 -4.87
CA GLY A 55 8.73 -6.59 -4.69
C GLY A 55 8.15 -5.54 -3.74
N VAL A 56 6.95 -5.75 -3.20
CA VAL A 56 6.38 -4.90 -2.15
C VAL A 56 6.87 -5.40 -0.79
N ASP A 57 7.57 -4.52 -0.07
CA ASP A 57 8.05 -4.74 1.31
C ASP A 57 8.16 -3.37 2.01
N ASP A 58 8.60 -3.33 3.28
CA ASP A 58 8.92 -2.06 3.94
C ASP A 58 9.95 -1.30 3.08
N SER A 59 9.57 -0.10 2.62
CA SER A 59 10.36 0.72 1.70
C SER A 59 11.76 1.03 2.24
N LYS A 60 11.96 0.97 3.56
CA LYS A 60 13.25 1.16 4.21
C LYS A 60 14.21 -0.02 4.02
N LEU A 61 13.70 -1.18 3.62
CA LEU A 61 14.47 -2.41 3.37
C LEU A 61 14.82 -2.59 1.89
N LEU A 62 14.22 -1.79 0.99
CA LEU A 62 14.46 -1.86 -0.44
C LEU A 62 15.69 -1.04 -0.84
N SER A 63 16.46 -1.56 -1.80
CA SER A 63 17.52 -0.82 -2.47
C SER A 63 16.95 0.02 -3.63
N PRO A 64 17.54 1.19 -3.93
CA PRO A 64 17.20 1.97 -5.12
C PRO A 64 17.37 1.19 -6.44
#